data_AF-A0A4Z0VA95-F1
#
_entry.id   AF-A0A4Z0VA95-F1
#
_cell.length_a   1.000
_cell.length_b   1.000
_cell.length_c   1.000
_cell.angle_alpha   90.00
_cell.angle_beta   90.00
_cell.angle_gamma   90.00
#
_symmetry.space_group_name_H-M   'P 1'
#
loop_
_entity.id
_entity.type
_entity.pdbx_description
1 polymer ?
#
loop_
_entity_poly.entity_id
_entity_poly.type
_entity_poly.pdbx_seq_one_letter_code
_entity_poly.pdbx_strand_id
1 'polypeptide(L)' 'MQPNPADEQLSYSQSINELENIVRLMQSDKCDIDSLADYTRRATELLHMCRQRLTATEEQLRATLASLQQQ' A
#
# COMPACT_ATOMS: atom_id res chain seq x y z
N MET A 1 8.02 22.86 0.02
CA MET A 1 7.38 21.57 -0.32
C MET A 1 8.21 20.99 -1.45
N GLN A 2 9.07 20.01 -1.17
CA GLN A 2 10.01 19.48 -2.17
C GLN A 2 9.26 18.52 -3.12
N PRO A 3 9.46 18.59 -4.45
CA PRO A 3 9.01 17.56 -5.36
C PRO A 3 10.06 16.43 -5.42
N ASN A 4 9.65 15.16 -5.40
CA ASN A 4 10.54 14.06 -5.80
C ASN A 4 9.74 12.78 -6.11
N PRO A 5 10.29 11.90 -6.97
CA PRO A 5 10.14 11.85 -8.41
C PRO A 5 9.07 10.81 -8.82
N ALA A 6 8.51 10.99 -10.00
CA ALA A 6 7.81 9.94 -10.71
C ALA A 6 8.79 8.77 -10.96
N ASP A 7 8.43 7.54 -10.58
CA ASP A 7 7.84 6.57 -11.52
C ASP A 7 7.72 5.15 -10.90
N GLU A 8 6.59 4.52 -11.23
CA GLU A 8 6.20 3.10 -11.10
C GLU A 8 5.88 2.47 -9.74
N GLN A 9 6.23 3.04 -8.59
CA GLN A 9 5.88 2.42 -7.29
C GLN A 9 4.99 3.31 -6.41
N LEU A 10 3.68 3.04 -6.44
CA LEU A 10 2.66 3.66 -5.59
C LEU A 10 3.16 3.82 -4.14
N SER A 11 3.20 5.06 -3.62
CA SER A 11 3.61 5.31 -2.24
C SER A 11 2.63 4.64 -1.25
N TYR A 12 3.08 4.34 -0.03
CA TYR A 12 2.18 3.72 0.97
C TYR A 12 0.89 4.54 1.16
N SER A 13 1.01 5.87 1.25
CA SER A 13 -0.14 6.77 1.35
C SER A 13 -1.03 6.74 0.11
N GLN A 14 -0.46 6.64 -1.08
CA GLN A 14 -1.24 6.48 -2.31
C GLN A 14 -1.98 5.13 -2.34
N SER A 15 -1.34 4.05 -1.89
CA SER A 15 -1.94 2.71 -1.85
C SER A 15 -3.13 2.67 -0.90
N ILE A 16 -3.03 3.35 0.24
CA ILE A 16 -4.14 3.50 1.18
C ILE A 16 -5.26 4.36 0.58
N ASN A 17 -4.94 5.49 -0.05
CA ASN A 17 -5.96 6.32 -0.71
C ASN A 17 -6.71 5.58 -1.82
N GLU A 18 -6.00 4.75 -2.60
CA GLU A 18 -6.60 3.91 -3.64
C GLU A 18 -7.47 2.81 -3.02
N LEU A 19 -7.02 2.17 -1.94
CA LEU A 19 -7.81 1.17 -1.21
C LEU A 19 -9.11 1.78 -0.66
N GLU A 20 -9.06 2.98 -0.10
CA GLU A 20 -10.26 3.68 0.36
C GLU A 20 -11.23 4.01 -0.78
N ASN A 21 -10.71 4.42 -1.94
CA ASN A 21 -11.52 4.66 -3.13
C ASN A 21 -12.22 3.38 -3.58
N ILE A 22 -11.49 2.26 -3.61
CA ILE A 22 -12.05 0.95 -3.97
C ILE A 22 -13.18 0.58 -3.00
N VAL A 23 -12.97 0.72 -1.68
CA VAL A 23 -14.01 0.45 -0.68
C VAL A 23 -15.24 1.34 -0.89
N ARG A 24 -15.06 2.64 -1.18
CA ARG A 24 -16.16 3.56 -1.49
C ARG A 24 -16.94 3.12 -2.74
N LEU A 25 -16.25 2.65 -3.78
CA LEU A 25 -16.88 2.17 -5.01
C LEU A 25 -17.66 0.88 -4.78
N MET A 26 -17.11 -0.06 -4.00
CA MET A 26 -17.77 -1.32 -3.64
C MET A 26 -19.05 -1.09 -2.82
N GLN A 27 -19.09 -0.03 -2.02
CA GLN A 27 -20.27 0.35 -1.22
C GLN A 27 -21.28 1.21 -1.99
N SER A 28 -20.98 1.58 -3.23
CA SER A 28 -21.88 2.39 -4.05
C SER A 28 -22.99 1.53 -4.65
N ASP A 29 -24.20 2.10 -4.74
CA ASP A 29 -25.36 1.48 -5.39
C ASP A 29 -25.15 1.19 -6.90
N LYS A 30 -24.03 1.65 -7.48
CA LYS A 30 -23.63 1.42 -8.87
C LYS A 30 -22.64 0.26 -9.04
N CYS A 31 -22.25 -0.43 -7.97
CA CYS A 31 -21.34 -1.56 -8.07
C CYS A 31 -22.06 -2.78 -8.63
N ASP A 32 -21.65 -3.25 -9.81
CA ASP A 32 -22.06 -4.56 -10.31
C ASP A 32 -21.14 -5.67 -9.79
N ILE A 33 -21.56 -6.93 -9.99
CA ILE A 33 -20.86 -8.10 -9.44
C ILE A 33 -19.50 -8.35 -10.10
N ASP A 34 -19.35 -8.01 -11.37
CA ASP A 34 -18.10 -8.13 -12.12
C ASP A 34 -17.08 -7.09 -11.63
N SER A 35 -17.52 -5.84 -11.39
CA SER A 35 -16.70 -4.80 -10.79
C SER A 35 -16.28 -5.16 -9.37
N LEU A 36 -17.13 -5.83 -8.58
CA LEU A 36 -16.80 -6.27 -7.22
C LEU A 36 -15.59 -7.23 -7.20
N ALA A 37 -15.53 -8.15 -8.17
CA ALA A 37 -14.41 -9.08 -8.30
C ALA A 37 -13.11 -8.36 -8.65
N ASP A 38 -13.17 -7.39 -9.57
CA ASP A 38 -12.00 -6.60 -9.97
C ASP A 38 -11.51 -5.66 -8.86
N TYR A 39 -12.43 -4.99 -8.16
CA TYR A 39 -12.14 -4.21 -6.96
C TYR A 39 -11.46 -5.04 -5.87
N THR A 40 -11.95 -6.26 -5.63
CA THR A 40 -11.37 -7.17 -4.64
C THR A 40 -9.95 -7.60 -5.03
N ARG A 41 -9.72 -7.91 -6.32
CA ARG A 41 -8.39 -8.25 -6.83
C ARG A 41 -7.42 -7.09 -6.62
N ARG A 42 -7.83 -5.87 -7.03
CA ARG A 42 -7.00 -4.67 -6.89
C ARG A 42 -6.70 -4.33 -5.44
N ALA A 43 -7.70 -4.39 -4.56
CA ALA A 43 -7.51 -4.19 -3.12
C ALA A 43 -6.49 -5.17 -2.53
N THR A 44 -6.53 -6.44 -2.96
CA THR A 44 -5.59 -7.48 -2.50
C THR A 44 -4.16 -7.19 -2.94
N GLU A 45 -3.96 -6.71 -4.18
CA GLU A 45 -2.65 -6.28 -4.68
C GLU A 45 -2.08 -5.12 -3.86
N LEU A 46 -2.90 -4.10 -3.59
CA LEU A 46 -2.50 -2.95 -2.78
C LEU A 46 -2.11 -3.36 -1.36
N LEU A 47 -2.88 -4.25 -0.74
CA LEU A 47 -2.58 -4.80 0.58
C LEU A 47 -1.27 -5.58 0.60
N HIS A 48 -0.99 -6.36 -0.44
CA HIS A 48 0.27 -7.09 -0.57
C HIS A 48 1.46 -6.14 -0.63
N MET A 49 1.36 -5.09 -1.46
CA MET A 49 2.38 -4.04 -1.58
C MET A 49 2.62 -3.32 -0.25
N CYS A 50 1.55 -2.93 0.45
CA CYS A 50 1.63 -2.30 1.76
C CYS A 50 2.36 -3.20 2.77
N ARG A 51 2.02 -4.49 2.81
CA ARG A 51 2.67 -5.45 3.71
C ARG A 51 4.15 -5.62 3.40
N GLN A 52 4.52 -5.77 2.12
CA GLN A 52 5.94 -5.87 1.75
C GLN A 52 6.75 -4.65 2.19
N ARG A 53 6.20 -3.44 2.02
CA ARG A 53 6.88 -2.22 2.48
C ARG A 53 7.04 -2.16 3.99
N LEU A 54 6.01 -2.55 4.74
CA LEU A 54 6.09 -2.61 6.20
C LEU A 54 7.16 -3.60 6.66
N THR A 55 7.19 -4.81 6.10
CA THR A 55 8.21 -5.82 6.42
C THR A 55 9.62 -5.33 6.07
N ALA A 56 9.82 -4.75 4.89
CA ALA A 56 11.12 -4.21 4.49
C ALA A 56 11.58 -3.07 5.41
N THR A 57 10.65 -2.20 5.82
CA THR A 57 10.94 -1.10 6.75
C THR A 57 11.30 -1.65 8.14
N GLU A 58 10.58 -2.68 8.62
CA GLU A 58 10.87 -3.34 9.88
C GLU A 58 12.27 -3.99 9.89
N GLU A 59 12.65 -4.68 8.81
CA GLU A 59 13.98 -5.28 8.65
C GLU A 59 15.08 -4.22 8.68
N GLN A 60 14.89 -3.10 7.97
CA GLN A 60 15.85 -1.98 7.98
C GLN A 60 15.99 -1.36 9.37
N LEU A 61 14.88 -1.18 10.10
CA LEU A 61 14.88 -0.71 11.47
C LEU A 61 15.65 -1.66 12.39
N ARG A 62 15.38 -2.97 12.30
CA ARG A 62 16.09 -4.01 13.08
C ARG A 62 17.60 -3.98 12.80
N ALA A 63 18.02 -3.88 11.54
CA ALA A 63 19.43 -3.80 11.17
C ALA A 63 20.12 -2.53 11.71
N THR A 64 19.42 -1.40 11.65
CA THR A 64 19.92 -0.11 12.18
C THR A 64 20.11 -0.18 13.70
N LEU A 65 19.10 -0.68 14.42
CA LEU A 65 19.16 -0.84 15.87
C LEU A 65 20.25 -1.83 16.30
N ALA A 66 20.41 -2.95 15.60
CA ALA A 66 21.47 -3.91 15.88
C ALA A 66 22.86 -3.29 15.73
N SER A 67 23.05 -2.42 14.73
CA SER A 67 24.32 -1.73 14.50
C SER A 67 24.67 -0.74 15.63
N LEU A 68 23.66 -0.12 16.24
CA LEU A 68 23.83 0.77 17.40
C LEU A 68 24.15 0.02 18.71
N GLN A 69 23.71 -1.24 18.85
CA GLN A 69 23.99 -2.07 20.03
C GLN A 69 25.38 -2.73 20.02
N GLN A 70 26.07 -2.70 18.88
CA GLN A 70 27.43 -3.24 18.72
C GLN A 70 28.53 -2.18 18.89
N GLN A 71 28.16 -0.95 19.26
CA GLN A 71 29.06 0.15 19.65
C GLN A 71 29.03 0.34 21.16
#